data_AF-A0A3N2QDJ3-F1
#
_entry.id   AF-A0A3N2QDJ3-F1
#
_cell.length_a   1.000
_cell.length_b   1.000
_cell.length_c   1.000
_cell.angle_alpha   90.00
_cell.angle_beta   90.00
_cell.angle_gamma   90.00
#
_symmetry.space_group_name_H-M   'P 1'
#
loop_
_entity.id
_entity.type
_entity.pdbx_description
1 polymer ?
#
loop_
_entity_poly.entity_id
_entity_poly.type
_entity_poly.pdbx_seq_one_letter_code
_entity_poly.pdbx_strand_id
1 'polypeptide(L)'
;MHFIGEDLVGTVITNGDYSGKPIPGSQNATFVTANSYTVWVRSPDVRFENLTIENSAGPVGQAIALHVDGNRFIANNCRLLGNQVGVKCA
;
A
#
# COMPACT_ATOMS: atom_id res chain seq x y z
N MET A 1 -12.27 11.56 3.77
CA MET A 1 -12.33 10.44 4.75
C MET A 1 -11.09 10.48 5.62
N HIS A 2 -11.19 10.23 6.93
CA HIS A 2 -10.05 10.33 7.84
C HIS A 2 -9.87 9.01 8.60
N PHE A 3 -8.67 8.43 8.52
CA PHE A 3 -8.26 7.24 9.24
C PHE A 3 -7.18 7.61 10.25
N ILE A 4 -7.38 7.24 11.51
CA ILE A 4 -6.47 7.56 12.61
C ILE A 4 -6.13 6.25 13.32
N GLY A 5 -4.85 5.91 13.37
CA GLY A 5 -4.35 4.80 14.16
C GLY A 5 -4.12 5.19 15.61
N GLU A 6 -4.21 4.21 16.50
CA GLU A 6 -3.93 4.38 17.93
C GLU A 6 -2.43 4.60 18.18
N ASP A 7 -1.59 3.90 17.42
CA ASP A 7 -0.14 3.95 17.53
C ASP A 7 0.54 3.83 16.17
N LEU A 8 1.61 4.59 15.99
CA LEU A 8 2.38 4.62 14.76
C LEU A 8 2.91 3.24 14.36
N VAL A 9 3.39 2.45 15.33
CA VAL A 9 4.07 1.16 15.09
C VAL A 9 3.13 -0.03 15.30
N GLY A 10 2.19 0.08 16.23
CA GLY A 10 1.22 -0.95 16.59
C GLY A 10 -0.01 -0.98 15.68
N THR A 11 -0.38 0.16 15.06
CA THR A 11 -1.46 0.17 14.06
C THR A 11 -0.89 -0.02 12.67
N VAL A 12 -0.99 -1.26 12.15
CA VAL A 12 -0.37 -1.66 10.88
C VAL A 12 -1.41 -2.19 9.90
N ILE A 13 -1.41 -1.63 8.68
CA ILE A 13 -2.09 -2.20 7.51
C ILE A 13 -1.03 -2.92 6.68
N THR A 14 -1.11 -4.24 6.54
CA THR A 14 -0.09 -5.05 5.86
C THR A 14 -0.69 -5.98 4.81
N ASN A 15 0.03 -6.19 3.71
CA ASN A 15 -0.25 -7.19 2.68
C ASN A 15 1.08 -7.66 2.04
N GLY A 16 1.07 -8.73 1.25
CA GLY A 16 2.27 -9.31 0.65
C GLY A 16 2.13 -9.62 -0.84
N ASP A 17 1.46 -8.76 -1.60
CA ASP A 17 1.37 -8.88 -3.06
C ASP A 17 2.56 -8.21 -3.75
N TYR A 18 3.06 -8.83 -4.81
CA TYR A 18 4.24 -8.37 -5.55
C TYR A 18 4.12 -8.73 -7.03
N SER A 19 4.81 -7.97 -7.89
CA SER A 19 4.84 -8.22 -9.32
C SER A 19 5.37 -9.63 -9.61
N GLY A 20 4.60 -10.44 -10.33
CA GLY A 20 4.90 -11.85 -10.61
C GLY A 20 4.21 -12.85 -9.69
N LYS A 21 3.61 -12.42 -8.57
CA LYS A 21 2.82 -13.30 -7.69
C LYS A 21 1.56 -13.76 -8.42
N PRO A 22 1.21 -15.07 -8.43
CA PRO A 22 -0.07 -15.54 -8.98
C PRO A 22 -1.27 -14.89 -8.28
N ILE A 23 -2.27 -14.46 -9.05
CA ILE A 23 -3.52 -13.94 -8.49
C ILE A 23 -4.41 -15.12 -8.06
N PRO A 24 -4.83 -15.20 -6.78
CA PRO A 24 -5.74 -16.25 -6.33
C PRO A 24 -7.01 -16.29 -7.17
N GLY A 25 -7.35 -17.48 -7.70
CA GLY A 25 -8.52 -17.67 -8.56
C GLY A 25 -8.32 -17.32 -10.04
N SER A 26 -7.13 -16.86 -10.45
CA SER A 26 -6.77 -16.73 -11.87
C SER A 26 -5.97 -17.94 -12.35
N GLN A 27 -6.24 -18.39 -13.59
CA GLN A 27 -5.51 -19.52 -14.17
C GLN A 27 -4.11 -19.14 -14.67
N ASN A 28 -3.93 -17.91 -15.17
CA ASN A 28 -2.68 -17.47 -15.83
C ASN A 28 -2.34 -15.99 -15.59
N ALA A 29 -2.95 -15.34 -14.60
CA ALA A 29 -2.64 -13.95 -14.28
C ALA A 29 -1.78 -13.84 -13.02
N THR A 30 -0.80 -12.94 -13.09
CA THR A 30 0.01 -12.52 -11.96
C THR A 30 -0.28 -11.07 -11.64
N PHE A 31 -0.03 -10.69 -10.39
CA PHE A 31 0.08 -9.29 -10.03
C PHE A 31 1.18 -8.64 -10.85
N VAL A 32 0.96 -7.40 -11.24
CA VAL A 32 1.95 -6.48 -11.80
C VAL A 32 2.22 -5.40 -10.75
N THR A 33 3.29 -4.62 -10.92
CA THR A 33 3.62 -3.54 -9.98
C THR A 33 2.44 -2.59 -9.71
N ALA A 34 1.61 -2.32 -10.71
CA ALA A 34 0.50 -1.38 -10.56
C ALA A 34 -0.68 -1.91 -9.71
N ASN A 35 -0.79 -3.22 -9.48
CA ASN A 35 -1.86 -3.81 -8.67
C ASN A 35 -1.34 -4.60 -7.46
N SER A 36 -0.04 -4.48 -7.14
CA SER A 36 0.58 -5.09 -5.96
C SER A 36 0.51 -4.19 -4.72
N TYR A 37 -0.44 -3.26 -4.67
CA TYR A 37 -0.57 -2.31 -3.55
C TYR A 37 -1.18 -2.96 -2.29
N THR A 38 -0.73 -2.55 -1.10
CA THR A 38 -1.45 -2.86 0.16
C THR A 38 -2.67 -1.96 0.32
N VAL A 39 -2.52 -0.66 0.04
CA VAL A 39 -3.61 0.33 0.09
C VAL A 39 -3.70 1.08 -1.23
N TRP A 40 -4.93 1.22 -1.75
CA TRP A 40 -5.22 2.06 -2.92
C TRP A 40 -6.21 3.16 -2.57
N VAL A 41 -5.75 4.41 -2.61
CA VAL A 41 -6.56 5.59 -2.34
C VAL A 41 -7.00 6.21 -3.67
N ARG A 42 -8.28 6.09 -4.00
CA ARG A 42 -8.88 6.70 -5.20
C ARG A 42 -9.77 7.91 -4.92
N SER A 43 -10.25 8.06 -3.70
CA SER A 43 -11.16 9.15 -3.34
C SER A 43 -10.39 10.44 -3.01
N PRO A 44 -10.96 11.62 -3.30
CA PRO A 44 -10.37 12.88 -2.86
C PRO A 44 -10.49 13.06 -1.34
N ASP A 45 -9.66 13.95 -0.78
CA ASP A 45 -9.72 14.38 0.63
C ASP A 45 -9.60 13.21 1.62
N VAL A 46 -8.70 12.27 1.33
CA VAL A 46 -8.37 11.15 2.20
C VAL A 46 -7.17 11.51 3.06
N ARG A 47 -7.30 11.35 4.38
CA ARG A 47 -6.23 11.59 5.35
C ARG A 47 -5.96 10.35 6.18
N PHE A 48 -4.69 10.00 6.32
CA PHE A 48 -4.19 8.95 7.20
C PHE A 48 -3.34 9.58 8.29
N GLU A 49 -3.50 9.13 9.54
CA GLU A 49 -2.76 9.66 10.68
C GLU A 49 -2.33 8.55 11.67
N ASN A 50 -1.11 8.65 12.19
CA ASN A 50 -0.60 7.82 13.30
C ASN A 50 -0.70 6.30 13.05
N LEU A 51 -0.29 5.84 11.87
CA LEU A 51 -0.33 4.42 11.49
C LEU A 51 0.77 4.03 10.50
N THR A 52 1.01 2.72 10.36
CA THR A 52 1.92 2.14 9.37
C THR A 52 1.14 1.46 8.24
N ILE A 53 1.57 1.67 7.00
CA ILE A 53 1.19 0.84 5.85
C ILE A 53 2.42 0.10 5.37
N GLU A 54 2.31 -1.21 5.22
CA GLU A 54 3.42 -2.08 4.85
C GLU A 54 3.02 -2.99 3.69
N ASN A 55 3.95 -3.19 2.76
CA ASN A 55 3.96 -4.37 1.91
C ASN A 55 5.11 -5.30 2.30
N SER A 56 4.77 -6.45 2.86
CA SER A 56 5.68 -7.42 3.49
C SER A 56 6.15 -8.52 2.54
N ALA A 57 5.98 -8.37 1.23
CA ALA A 57 6.33 -9.38 0.23
C ALA A 57 7.80 -9.86 0.25
N GLY A 58 8.72 -9.11 0.86
CA GLY A 58 10.14 -9.46 0.87
C GLY A 58 10.84 -9.11 -0.46
N PRO A 59 12.11 -9.51 -0.66
CA PRO A 59 12.91 -9.16 -1.84
C PRO A 59 12.58 -10.04 -3.06
N VAL A 60 11.29 -10.23 -3.35
CA VAL A 60 10.78 -11.17 -4.37
C VAL A 60 10.31 -10.48 -5.65
N GLY A 61 10.21 -9.15 -5.64
CA GLY A 61 9.74 -8.35 -6.76
C GLY A 61 9.30 -6.96 -6.32
N GLN A 62 8.77 -6.18 -7.27
CA GLN A 62 8.22 -4.86 -6.96
C GLN A 62 6.88 -4.99 -6.22
N ALA A 63 6.79 -4.33 -5.06
CA ALA A 63 5.68 -4.45 -4.13
C ALA A 63 5.36 -3.06 -3.56
N ILE A 64 4.11 -2.60 -3.74
CA ILE A 64 3.71 -1.24 -3.38
C ILE A 64 3.01 -1.26 -2.02
N ALA A 65 3.43 -0.40 -1.09
CA ALA A 65 2.70 -0.20 0.17
C ALA A 65 1.44 0.66 -0.04
N LEU A 66 1.58 1.79 -0.72
CA LEU A 66 0.50 2.76 -0.92
C LEU A 66 0.49 3.27 -2.36
N HIS A 67 -0.66 3.16 -3.02
CA HIS A 67 -0.97 3.77 -4.31
C HIS A 67 -2.03 4.86 -4.13
N VAL A 68 -1.77 6.06 -4.63
CA VAL A 68 -2.70 7.20 -4.54
C VAL A 68 -3.03 7.73 -5.94
N ASP A 69 -4.32 7.64 -6.32
CA ASP A 69 -4.91 8.32 -7.49
C ASP A 69 -5.86 9.46 -7.08
N GLY A 70 -6.22 9.56 -5.79
CA GLY A 70 -7.11 10.59 -5.27
C GLY A 70 -6.42 11.95 -5.09
N ASN A 71 -7.16 13.04 -5.27
CA ASN A 71 -6.65 14.40 -5.06
C ASN A 71 -6.66 14.79 -3.56
N ARG A 72 -5.68 15.60 -3.14
CA ARG A 72 -5.54 16.11 -1.75
C ARG A 72 -5.43 15.00 -0.69
N PHE A 73 -4.70 13.93 -1.02
CA PHE A 73 -4.31 12.92 -0.04
C PHE A 73 -3.30 13.50 0.97
N ILE A 74 -3.47 13.16 2.24
CA ILE A 74 -2.55 13.53 3.31
C ILE A 74 -2.18 12.29 4.13
N ALA A 75 -0.89 12.06 4.31
CA ALA A 75 -0.37 11.14 5.32
C ALA A 75 0.37 11.97 6.38
N ASN A 76 -0.12 11.95 7.62
CA ASN A 76 0.46 12.69 8.74
C ASN A 76 0.95 11.71 9.80
N ASN A 77 2.22 11.78 10.20
CA ASN A 77 2.79 10.81 11.14
C ASN A 77 2.48 9.36 10.72
N CYS A 78 2.83 9.00 9.48
CA CYS A 78 2.64 7.65 8.96
C CYS A 78 3.98 7.04 8.55
N ARG A 79 4.08 5.71 8.63
CA ARG A 79 5.20 4.94 8.08
C ARG A 79 4.73 4.17 6.86
N LEU A 80 5.53 4.20 5.79
CA LEU A 80 5.25 3.49 4.54
C LEU A 80 6.43 2.56 4.27
N LEU A 81 6.20 1.26 4.40
CA LEU A 81 7.26 0.24 4.40
C LEU A 81 7.09 -0.70 3.20
N GLY A 82 8.16 -0.95 2.44
CA GLY A 82 8.15 -1.89 1.31
C GLY A 82 9.57 -2.12 0.78
N ASN A 83 9.82 -3.31 0.22
CA ASN A 83 11.17 -3.75 -0.12
C ASN A 83 11.74 -3.21 -1.44
N GLN A 84 10.90 -2.76 -2.39
CA GLN A 84 11.40 -2.22 -3.67
C GLN A 84 10.67 -1.00 -4.23
N VAL A 85 9.50 -0.60 -3.70
CA VAL A 85 8.82 0.64 -4.12
C VAL A 85 8.04 1.23 -2.94
N GLY A 86 8.50 2.37 -2.44
CA GLY A 86 7.82 3.17 -1.41
C GLY A 86 7.01 4.28 -2.07
N VAL A 87 5.68 4.12 -2.08
CA VAL A 87 4.67 5.07 -2.60
C VAL A 87 4.69 5.27 -4.11
N LYS A 88 3.52 5.08 -4.73
CA LYS A 88 3.26 5.52 -6.11
C LYS A 88 2.17 6.58 -6.11
N CYS A 89 2.54 7.80 -6.51
CA CYS A 89 1.62 8.90 -6.79
C CYS A 89 1.50 9.01 -8.31
N ALA A 90 0.29 8.94 -8.85
CA ALA A 90 -0.01 9.19 -10.26
C ALA A 90 -0.58 10.60 -10.46
#